data_AF-R2SG35-F1
#
_entry.id   AF-R2SG35-F1
#
_cell.length_a   1.000
_cell.length_b   1.000
_cell.length_c   1.000
_cell.angle_alpha   90.00
_cell.angle_beta   90.00
_cell.angle_gamma   90.00
#
_symmetry.space_group_name_H-M   'P 1'
#
loop_
_entity.id
_entity.type
_entity.pdbx_description
1 polymer ?
#
loop_
_entity_poly.entity_id
_entity_poly.type
_entity_poly.pdbx_seq_one_letter_code
_entity_poly.pdbx_strand_id
1 'polypeptide(L)'
;MDEQTTDILLWDVENEDVLTALKDFSEDWKISQNSDLNEYLRSYPGYFKSDEATREAMRLVLGYAKELMDGKRNSVDFYENKIWKLENGNQVRFAHYYEREIAKLMRKITSVKND
;
A
#
# COMPACT_ATOMS: atom_id res chain seq x y z
N MET A 1 11.63 -22.11 13.54
CA MET A 1 10.16 -21.97 13.72
C MET A 1 9.71 -21.39 12.40
N ASP A 2 9.09 -22.20 11.54
CA ASP A 2 8.69 -21.74 10.21
C ASP A 2 7.70 -20.58 10.39
N GLU A 3 8.11 -19.38 9.97
CA GLU A 3 7.19 -18.26 9.80
C GLU A 3 6.17 -18.70 8.77
N GLN A 4 4.93 -18.93 9.23
CA GLN A 4 3.82 -19.21 8.33
C GLN A 4 3.66 -18.00 7.41
N THR A 5 4.16 -18.15 6.20
CA THR A 5 3.99 -17.19 5.12
C THR A 5 2.56 -17.34 4.63
N THR A 6 1.72 -16.34 4.91
CA THR A 6 0.36 -16.29 4.36
C THR A 6 0.41 -15.58 3.01
N ASP A 7 0.20 -16.34 1.94
CA ASP A 7 0.02 -15.80 0.60
C ASP A 7 -1.44 -15.33 0.44
N ILE A 8 -1.64 -14.04 0.18
CA ILE A 8 -2.96 -13.50 -0.17
C ILE A 8 -3.17 -13.69 -1.67
N LEU A 9 -4.22 -14.42 -2.04
CA LEU A 9 -4.54 -14.67 -3.44
C LEU A 9 -5.10 -13.40 -4.10
N LEU A 10 -4.73 -13.21 -5.36
CA LEU A 10 -5.18 -12.07 -6.17
C LEU A 10 -6.71 -11.89 -6.19
N TRP A 11 -7.44 -13.01 -6.22
CA TRP A 11 -8.90 -13.01 -6.34
C TRP A 11 -9.61 -12.61 -5.04
N ASP A 12 -8.90 -12.68 -3.92
CA ASP A 12 -9.39 -12.29 -2.60
C ASP A 12 -9.14 -10.80 -2.32
N VAL A 13 -8.55 -10.06 -3.27
CA VAL A 13 -8.22 -8.65 -3.11
C VAL A 13 -9.14 -7.80 -3.99
N GLU A 14 -9.88 -6.90 -3.35
CA GLU A 14 -10.59 -5.80 -4.02
C GLU A 14 -9.56 -4.76 -4.47
N ASN A 15 -8.91 -5.04 -5.60
CA ASN A 15 -7.74 -4.29 -6.08
C ASN A 15 -8.05 -2.78 -6.31
N GLU A 16 -9.28 -2.45 -6.68
CA GLU A 16 -9.71 -1.06 -6.89
C GLU A 16 -9.82 -0.28 -5.58
N ASP A 17 -10.26 -0.92 -4.51
CA ASP A 17 -10.37 -0.30 -3.18
C ASP A 17 -8.99 0.01 -2.63
N VAL A 18 -8.01 -0.89 -2.82
CA VAL A 18 -6.61 -0.64 -2.45
C VAL A 18 -6.03 0.55 -3.22
N LEU A 19 -6.30 0.62 -4.53
CA LEU A 19 -5.83 1.73 -5.36
C LEU A 19 -6.48 3.06 -4.94
N THR A 20 -7.76 3.05 -4.59
CA THR A 20 -8.51 4.23 -4.15
C THR A 20 -7.98 4.73 -2.82
N ALA A 21 -7.81 3.84 -1.84
CA ALA A 21 -7.23 4.17 -0.55
C ALA A 21 -5.83 4.82 -0.69
N LEU A 22 -4.99 4.29 -1.59
CA LEU A 22 -3.67 4.87 -1.85
C LEU A 22 -3.73 6.28 -2.42
N LYS A 23 -4.66 6.56 -3.34
CA LYS A 23 -4.84 7.90 -3.90
C LYS A 23 -5.26 8.87 -2.81
N ASP A 24 -6.30 8.53 -2.06
CA ASP A 24 -6.87 9.39 -1.02
C ASP A 24 -5.82 9.70 0.06
N PHE A 25 -5.14 8.67 0.57
CA PHE A 25 -4.09 8.84 1.57
C PHE A 25 -2.93 9.71 1.07
N SER A 26 -2.56 9.58 -0.21
CA SER A 26 -1.50 10.39 -0.82
C SER A 26 -1.89 11.85 -0.97
N GLU A 27 -3.15 12.16 -1.29
CA GLU A 27 -3.65 13.53 -1.36
C GLU A 27 -3.76 14.16 0.04
N ASP A 28 -4.27 13.42 1.02
CA ASP A 28 -4.32 13.87 2.42
C ASP A 28 -2.93 14.22 2.96
N TRP A 29 -1.93 13.41 2.61
CA TRP A 29 -0.54 13.68 2.98
C TRP A 29 0.01 14.94 2.31
N LYS A 30 -0.30 15.22 1.04
CA LYS A 30 0.17 16.45 0.40
C LYS A 30 -0.36 17.71 1.10
N ILE A 31 -1.54 17.63 1.70
CA ILE A 31 -2.18 18.75 2.38
C ILE A 31 -1.58 18.96 3.78
N SER A 32 -1.46 17.89 4.57
CA SER A 32 -1.11 18.01 6.00
C SER A 32 0.35 17.65 6.32
N GLN A 33 1.02 16.91 5.43
CA GLN A 33 2.36 16.31 5.56
C GLN A 33 2.58 15.45 6.83
N ASN A 34 1.54 15.27 7.65
CA ASN A 34 1.59 14.61 8.94
C ASN A 34 0.56 13.48 9.07
N SER A 35 0.01 13.01 7.94
CA SER A 35 -0.98 11.94 7.91
C SER A 35 -0.46 10.69 8.62
N ASP A 36 -1.17 10.30 9.68
CA ASP A 36 -0.97 9.05 10.39
C ASP A 36 -1.76 7.93 9.70
N LEU A 37 -1.06 6.84 9.37
CA LEU A 37 -1.66 5.71 8.66
C LEU A 37 -2.76 5.03 9.49
N ASN A 38 -2.55 4.87 10.80
CA ASN A 38 -3.53 4.19 11.65
C ASN A 38 -4.78 5.04 11.84
N GLU A 39 -4.63 6.36 11.95
CA GLU A 39 -5.75 7.30 11.98
C GLU A 39 -6.53 7.31 10.67
N TYR A 40 -5.83 7.33 9.53
CA TYR A 40 -6.46 7.21 8.22
C TYR A 40 -7.25 5.90 8.10
N LEU A 41 -6.63 4.75 8.40
CA LEU A 41 -7.32 3.45 8.33
C LEU A 41 -8.51 3.34 9.29
N ARG A 42 -8.46 4.03 10.45
CA ARG A 42 -9.57 4.07 11.42
C ARG A 42 -10.74 4.94 10.96
N SER A 43 -10.50 5.89 10.06
CA SER A 43 -11.55 6.78 9.54
C SER A 43 -12.01 6.38 8.14
N TYR A 44 -11.22 5.60 7.37
CA TYR A 44 -11.53 5.19 6.01
C TYR A 44 -12.63 4.11 5.97
N PRO A 45 -13.84 4.41 5.47
CA PRO A 45 -14.95 3.45 5.50
C PRO A 45 -14.72 2.20 4.63
N GLY A 46 -13.96 2.33 3.53
CA GLY A 46 -13.61 1.19 2.67
C GLY A 46 -12.85 0.12 3.44
N TYR A 47 -11.92 0.54 4.29
CA TYR A 47 -11.13 -0.37 5.11
C TYR A 47 -11.97 -1.24 6.05
N PHE A 48 -13.09 -0.76 6.60
CA PHE A 48 -13.93 -1.58 7.48
C PHE A 48 -14.88 -2.52 6.73
N LYS A 49 -15.23 -2.17 5.49
CA LYS A 49 -16.18 -2.93 4.69
C LYS A 49 -15.53 -4.05 3.92
N SER A 50 -14.25 -3.91 3.59
CA SER A 50 -13.49 -4.93 2.86
C SER A 50 -13.18 -6.16 3.71
N ASP A 51 -12.94 -7.28 3.04
CA ASP A 51 -12.51 -8.53 3.66
C ASP A 51 -11.10 -8.44 4.28
N GLU A 52 -10.66 -9.52 4.94
CA GLU A 52 -9.34 -9.57 5.58
C GLU A 52 -8.19 -9.40 4.58
N ALA A 53 -8.25 -10.11 3.45
CA ALA A 53 -7.24 -10.07 2.40
C ALA A 53 -7.04 -8.66 1.84
N THR A 54 -8.13 -7.96 1.54
CA THR A 54 -8.12 -6.58 1.05
C THR A 54 -7.63 -5.61 2.12
N ARG A 55 -8.03 -5.78 3.38
CA ARG A 55 -7.54 -4.96 4.49
C ARG A 55 -6.03 -5.11 4.70
N GLU A 56 -5.51 -6.33 4.62
CA GLU A 56 -4.07 -6.58 4.68
C GLU A 56 -3.34 -5.97 3.49
N ALA A 57 -3.91 -6.09 2.28
CA ALA A 57 -3.42 -5.44 1.08
C ALA A 57 -3.36 -3.91 1.22
N MET A 58 -4.42 -3.28 1.74
CA MET A 58 -4.45 -1.84 2.04
C MET A 58 -3.37 -1.46 3.04
N ARG A 59 -3.26 -2.16 4.17
CA ARG A 59 -2.24 -1.89 5.20
C ARG A 59 -0.83 -1.89 4.63
N LEU A 60 -0.53 -2.90 3.83
CA LEU A 60 0.78 -3.08 3.23
C LEU A 60 1.09 -1.98 2.21
N VAL A 61 0.18 -1.73 1.26
CA VAL A 61 0.38 -0.71 0.22
C VAL A 61 0.50 0.68 0.84
N LEU A 62 -0.37 1.03 1.79
CA LEU A 62 -0.34 2.33 2.46
C LEU A 62 0.84 2.45 3.42
N GLY A 63 1.27 1.37 4.06
CA GLY A 63 2.49 1.32 4.87
C GLY A 63 3.72 1.70 4.06
N TYR A 64 3.87 1.09 2.87
CA TYR A 64 4.95 1.43 1.95
C TYR A 64 4.86 2.87 1.47
N ALA A 65 3.65 3.35 1.16
CA ALA A 65 3.43 4.75 0.81
C ALA A 65 3.89 5.68 1.93
N LYS A 66 3.53 5.38 3.18
CA LYS A 66 3.93 6.15 4.36
C LYS A 66 5.44 6.13 4.59
N GLU A 67 6.12 5.00 4.39
CA GLU A 67 7.59 4.95 4.48
C GLU A 67 8.27 5.85 3.44
N LEU A 68 7.73 5.91 2.21
CA LEU A 68 8.20 6.83 1.18
C LEU A 68 7.94 8.29 1.58
N MET A 69 6.72 8.59 2.06
CA MET A 69 6.32 9.91 2.55
C MET A 69 7.15 10.37 3.76
N ASP A 70 7.59 9.45 4.62
CA ASP A 70 8.46 9.72 5.77
C ASP A 70 9.95 9.74 5.40
N GLY A 71 10.31 9.20 4.23
CA GLY A 71 11.71 9.13 3.78
C GLY A 71 12.49 7.98 4.42
N LYS A 72 11.77 7.02 5.00
CA LYS A 72 12.33 5.76 5.52
C LYS A 72 12.61 4.78 4.38
N ARG A 73 11.95 4.96 3.25
CA ARG A 73 12.13 4.20 2.01
C ARG A 73 12.47 5.14 0.87
N ASN A 74 13.44 4.75 0.03
CA ASN A 74 13.97 5.59 -1.06
C ASN A 74 13.62 5.08 -2.46
N SER A 75 13.21 3.81 -2.57
CA SER A 75 12.84 3.18 -3.83
C SER A 75 11.57 2.39 -3.65
N VAL A 76 10.96 2.06 -4.78
CA VAL A 76 9.84 1.14 -4.80
C VAL A 76 10.23 -0.01 -5.70
N ASP A 77 10.70 -1.09 -5.07
CA ASP A 77 11.31 -2.23 -5.73
C ASP A 77 10.24 -3.13 -6.35
N PHE A 78 9.61 -2.63 -7.41
CA PHE A 78 8.51 -3.31 -8.11
C PHE A 78 8.97 -4.43 -9.04
N TYR A 79 10.25 -4.42 -9.45
CA TYR A 79 10.70 -5.22 -10.59
C TYR A 79 11.09 -6.65 -10.23
N GLU A 80 11.34 -6.97 -8.96
CA GLU A 80 11.78 -8.31 -8.55
C GLU A 80 10.72 -9.11 -7.81
N ASN A 81 9.73 -8.46 -7.19
CA ASN A 81 8.65 -9.15 -6.50
C ASN A 81 7.30 -8.65 -7.00
N LYS A 82 6.60 -9.51 -7.75
CA LYS A 82 5.15 -9.44 -8.03
C LYS A 82 4.29 -9.54 -6.76
N ILE A 83 4.91 -9.32 -5.61
CA ILE A 83 4.48 -9.68 -4.28
C ILE A 83 4.99 -8.57 -3.36
N TRP A 84 4.05 -7.89 -2.72
CA TRP A 84 4.36 -6.95 -1.67
C TRP A 84 4.59 -7.80 -0.42
N LYS A 85 5.78 -7.71 0.18
CA LYS A 85 6.11 -8.50 1.38
C LYS A 85 6.13 -7.61 2.60
N LEU A 86 5.35 -7.94 3.62
CA LEU A 86 5.54 -7.35 4.94
C LEU A 86 6.79 -7.96 5.61
N GLU A 87 7.36 -7.25 6.59
CA GLU A 87 8.47 -7.75 7.42
C GLU A 87 8.11 -9.03 8.18
N ASN A 88 6.82 -9.25 8.42
CA ASN A 88 6.29 -10.46 9.05
C ASN A 88 6.11 -11.64 8.08
N GLY A 89 6.52 -11.50 6.81
CA GLY A 89 6.46 -12.55 5.80
C GLY A 89 5.17 -12.59 4.98
N ASN A 90 4.13 -11.80 5.28
CA ASN A 90 2.88 -11.80 4.48
C ASN A 90 3.11 -11.28 3.06
N GLN A 91 2.43 -11.88 2.09
CA GLN A 91 2.67 -11.67 0.66
C GLN A 91 1.38 -11.31 -0.08
N VAL A 92 1.35 -10.15 -0.75
CA VAL A 92 0.16 -9.70 -1.51
C VAL A 92 0.47 -9.59 -2.99
N ARG A 93 -0.34 -10.26 -3.82
CA ARG A 93 -0.24 -10.23 -5.28
C ARG A 93 -1.42 -9.47 -5.89
N PHE A 94 -1.12 -8.44 -6.68
CA PHE A 94 -2.11 -7.67 -7.43
C PHE A 94 -2.14 -8.05 -8.91
N ALA A 95 -3.22 -7.74 -9.60
CA ALA A 95 -3.27 -7.92 -11.05
C ALA A 95 -2.34 -6.88 -11.68
N HIS A 96 -1.74 -7.24 -12.82
CA HIS A 96 -0.71 -6.41 -13.47
C HIS A 96 -1.14 -4.96 -13.73
N TYR A 97 -2.42 -4.71 -13.99
CA TYR A 97 -2.94 -3.36 -14.15
C TYR A 97 -2.80 -2.56 -12.83
N TYR A 98 -3.35 -3.06 -11.73
CA TYR A 98 -3.35 -2.38 -10.44
C TYR A 98 -1.94 -2.25 -9.86
N GLU A 99 -1.08 -3.25 -10.06
CA GLU A 99 0.34 -3.17 -9.72
C GLU A 99 1.02 -1.96 -10.40
N ARG A 100 0.79 -1.76 -11.70
CA ARG A 100 1.33 -0.61 -12.45
C ARG A 100 0.77 0.72 -11.96
N GLU A 101 -0.53 0.78 -11.67
CA GLU A 101 -1.17 2.02 -11.20
C GLU A 101 -0.69 2.42 -9.81
N ILE A 102 -0.63 1.46 -8.88
CA ILE A 102 -0.03 1.66 -7.56
C ILE A 102 1.42 2.12 -7.72
N ALA A 103 2.19 1.50 -8.62
CA ALA A 103 3.57 1.87 -8.85
C ALA A 103 3.76 3.29 -9.36
N LYS A 104 2.89 3.73 -10.27
CA LYS A 104 2.89 5.13 -10.74
C LYS A 104 2.59 6.10 -9.61
N LEU A 105 1.65 5.78 -8.72
CA LEU A 105 1.32 6.65 -7.58
C LEU A 105 2.48 6.76 -6.60
N MET A 106 3.11 5.64 -6.24
CA MET A 106 4.25 5.67 -5.32
C MET A 106 5.46 6.44 -5.85
N ARG A 107 5.76 6.32 -7.15
CA ARG A 107 6.82 7.12 -7.77
C ARG A 107 6.53 8.62 -7.73
N LYS A 108 5.25 9.02 -7.81
CA LYS A 108 4.86 10.43 -7.65
C LYS A 108 5.13 10.94 -6.22
N ILE A 109 4.96 10.09 -5.20
CA ILE A 109 5.31 10.44 -3.82
C ILE A 109 6.81 10.74 -3.74
N THR A 110 7.65 9.87 -4.32
CA THR A 110 9.11 10.07 -4.30
C THR A 110 9.58 11.27 -5.12
N SER A 111 8.92 11.60 -6.25
CA SER A 111 9.31 12.75 -7.05
C SER A 111 9.06 14.08 -6.36
N VAL A 112 7.98 14.18 -5.56
CA VAL A 112 7.66 15.40 -4.79
C VAL A 112 8.75 15.75 -3.76
N LYS A 113 9.56 14.78 -3.32
CA LYS A 113 10.64 15.03 -2.36
C LYS A 113 11.97 15.46 -2.98
N ASN A 114 12.14 15.26 -4.27
CA ASN A 114 13.40 15.55 -4.97
C ASN A 114 13.41 16.93 -5.64
N ASP A 115 12.33 17.71 -5.50
CA ASP A 115 12.22 19.13 -5.86
C ASP A 115 12.38 20.01 -4.60
#